data_AF-A0A7X7DDB2-F1
#
_entry.id   AF-A0A7X7DDB2-F1
#
_cell.length_a   1.000
_cell.length_b   1.000
_cell.length_c   1.000
_cell.angle_alpha   90.00
_cell.angle_beta   90.00
_cell.angle_gamma   90.00
#
_symmetry.space_group_name_H-M   'P 1'
#
loop_
_entity.id
_entity.type
_entity.pdbx_description
1 polymer ?
#
loop_
_entity_poly.entity_id
_entity_poly.type
_entity_poly.pdbx_seq_one_letter_code
_entity_poly.pdbx_strand_id
1 'polypeptide(L)'
;AEANPSGAATRMTAHPEHASMEWVDPEHPSQSLRSSYRGGWDSPDDRPTTSDESFQLADLDAEMLAPLIAGAPQTLGVPDGAPSHIIIDADDAGMPTYSVYASNDVHQSGYFEVNHRGETLRIYPAG
;
A
#
# COMPACT_ATOMS: atom_id res chain seq x y z
N ALA A 1 -20.35 -2.97 -6.14
CA ALA A 1 -19.66 -2.55 -7.38
C ALA A 1 -18.19 -2.88 -7.20
N GLU A 2 -17.55 -3.41 -8.24
CA GLU A 2 -16.09 -3.54 -8.25
C GLU A 2 -15.50 -2.13 -8.44
N ALA A 3 -14.52 -1.75 -7.61
CA ALA A 3 -13.95 -0.41 -7.68
C ALA A 3 -13.14 -0.18 -8.96
N ASN A 4 -12.45 -1.21 -9.43
CA ASN A 4 -11.50 -1.12 -10.53
C ASN A 4 -11.64 -2.32 -11.48
N PRO A 5 -12.27 -2.13 -12.65
CA PRO A 5 -12.51 -3.21 -13.62
C PRO A 5 -11.24 -3.68 -14.34
N SER A 6 -10.12 -2.97 -14.22
CA SER A 6 -8.85 -3.35 -14.87
C SER A 6 -8.09 -4.46 -14.12
N GLY A 7 -8.36 -4.61 -12.82
CA GLY A 7 -7.57 -5.49 -11.95
C GLY A 7 -6.14 -5.03 -11.68
N ALA A 8 -5.75 -3.82 -12.11
CA ALA A 8 -4.41 -3.25 -11.92
C ALA A 8 -4.45 -1.93 -11.15
N ALA A 9 -3.50 -1.71 -10.23
CA ALA A 9 -3.43 -0.48 -9.44
C ALA A 9 -2.04 0.14 -9.53
N THR A 10 -1.97 1.47 -9.46
CA THR A 10 -0.71 2.21 -9.33
C THR A 10 -0.30 2.29 -7.86
N ARG A 11 -1.29 2.52 -6.99
CA ARG A 11 -1.10 2.59 -5.54
C ARG A 11 -2.29 2.02 -4.79
N MET A 12 -2.01 1.34 -3.68
CA MET A 12 -2.99 1.07 -2.64
C MET A 12 -2.46 1.57 -1.29
N THR A 13 -3.36 2.09 -0.47
CA THR A 13 -3.06 2.44 0.92
C THR A 13 -4.14 1.84 1.80
N ALA A 14 -3.74 1.07 2.81
CA ALA A 14 -4.66 0.47 3.74
C ALA A 14 -4.31 0.87 5.18
N HIS A 15 -5.24 1.58 5.80
CA HIS A 15 -5.30 1.84 7.22
C HIS A 15 -6.24 0.82 7.90
N PRO A 16 -6.16 0.64 9.23
CA PRO A 16 -7.06 -0.25 9.96
C PRO A 16 -8.55 0.02 9.72
N GLU A 17 -8.94 1.28 9.54
CA GLU A 17 -10.32 1.71 9.41
C GLU A 17 -10.78 2.01 7.98
N HIS A 18 -9.86 2.17 7.03
CA HIS A 18 -10.19 2.49 5.65
C HIS A 18 -9.05 2.14 4.68
N ALA A 19 -9.37 2.02 3.40
CA ALA A 19 -8.36 1.89 2.36
C ALA A 19 -8.64 2.87 1.21
N SER A 20 -7.63 3.09 0.37
CA SER A 20 -7.81 3.72 -0.94
C SER A 20 -6.99 2.99 -1.99
N MET A 21 -7.51 2.98 -3.21
CA MET A 21 -6.85 2.41 -4.38
C MET A 21 -6.87 3.43 -5.49
N GLU A 22 -5.74 3.52 -6.18
CA GLU A 22 -5.52 4.40 -7.33
C GLU A 22 -5.13 3.55 -8.55
N TRP A 23 -5.68 3.88 -9.72
CA TRP A 23 -5.36 3.21 -10.98
C TRP A 23 -5.45 4.20 -12.15
N VAL A 24 -4.79 3.89 -13.27
CA VAL A 24 -4.82 4.72 -14.47
C VAL A 24 -6.24 4.76 -15.06
N ASP A 25 -6.72 5.96 -15.41
CA ASP A 25 -7.98 6.10 -16.13
C ASP A 25 -7.86 5.53 -17.56
N PRO A 26 -8.64 4.49 -17.94
CA PRO A 26 -8.59 3.92 -19.27
C PRO A 26 -9.03 4.87 -20.38
N GLU A 27 -9.85 5.89 -20.07
CA GLU A 27 -10.30 6.89 -21.03
C GLU A 27 -9.33 8.07 -21.12
N HIS A 28 -8.62 8.37 -20.02
CA HIS A 28 -7.64 9.44 -19.93
C HIS A 28 -6.33 8.99 -19.25
N PRO A 29 -5.40 8.34 -19.97
CA PRO A 29 -4.18 7.75 -19.37
C PRO A 29 -3.25 8.73 -18.64
N SER A 30 -3.42 10.04 -18.83
CA SER A 30 -2.73 11.08 -18.08
C SER A 30 -3.36 11.39 -16.70
N GLN A 31 -4.42 10.68 -16.33
CA GLN A 31 -5.18 10.82 -15.09
C GLN A 31 -5.22 9.48 -14.36
N SER A 32 -5.43 9.56 -13.05
CA SER A 32 -5.71 8.41 -12.22
C SER A 32 -7.07 8.55 -11.59
N LEU A 33 -7.78 7.44 -11.47
CA LEU A 33 -8.97 7.31 -10.67
C LEU A 33 -8.58 6.85 -9.28
N ARG A 34 -9.23 7.41 -8.26
CA ARG A 34 -9.10 6.98 -6.87
C ARG A 34 -10.44 6.56 -6.34
N SER A 35 -10.50 5.43 -5.65
CA SER A 35 -11.68 5.04 -4.84
C SER A 35 -11.24 4.72 -3.43
N SER A 36 -12.10 5.05 -2.46
CA SER A 36 -11.88 4.75 -1.04
C SER A 36 -12.81 3.62 -0.60
N TYR A 37 -12.35 2.84 0.38
CA TYR A 37 -13.10 1.75 1.00
C TYR A 37 -13.34 2.04 2.47
N ARG A 38 -14.62 2.09 2.88
CA ARG A 38 -15.05 2.23 4.28
C ARG A 38 -16.24 1.32 4.60
N GLY A 39 -16.07 0.02 4.36
CA GLY A 39 -17.16 -0.98 4.40
C GLY A 39 -17.89 -1.16 3.07
N GLY A 40 -17.37 -0.52 2.03
CA GLY A 40 -17.82 -0.54 0.64
C GLY A 40 -16.93 0.40 -0.16
N TRP A 41 -16.82 0.16 -1.47
CA TRP A 41 -16.09 1.04 -2.37
C TRP A 41 -16.95 2.23 -2.81
N ASP A 42 -16.37 3.41 -2.71
CA ASP A 42 -17.01 4.67 -3.08
C ASP A 42 -16.92 4.88 -4.60
N SER A 43 -17.72 5.82 -5.12
CA SER A 43 -17.56 6.27 -6.51
C SER A 43 -16.16 6.85 -6.73
N PRO A 44 -15.45 6.45 -7.79
CA PRO A 44 -14.11 6.96 -8.04
C PRO A 44 -14.10 8.48 -8.34
N ASP A 45 -13.06 9.17 -7.88
CA ASP A 45 -12.75 10.56 -8.23
C ASP A 45 -11.44 10.68 -9.04
N ASP A 46 -11.40 11.61 -9.99
CA ASP A 46 -10.21 11.89 -10.78
C ASP A 46 -9.13 12.62 -9.98
N ARG A 47 -7.88 12.24 -10.22
CA ARG A 47 -6.67 12.87 -9.69
C ARG A 47 -5.60 12.97 -10.79
N PRO A 48 -4.68 13.94 -10.72
CA PRO A 48 -3.46 13.90 -11.52
C PRO A 48 -2.70 12.60 -11.24
N THR A 49 -2.21 11.94 -12.30
CA THR A 49 -1.36 10.76 -12.12
C THR A 49 -0.07 11.11 -11.37
N THR A 50 0.33 10.27 -10.42
CA THR A 50 1.60 10.41 -9.68
C THR A 50 2.64 9.35 -10.05
N SER A 51 2.25 8.33 -10.81
CA SER A 51 3.08 7.22 -11.29
C SER A 51 2.34 6.50 -12.42
N ASP A 52 3.08 6.09 -13.44
CA ASP A 52 2.53 5.39 -14.61
C ASP A 52 2.65 3.86 -14.45
N GLU A 53 3.45 3.41 -13.48
CA GLU A 53 3.68 2.03 -13.12
C GLU A 53 2.47 1.45 -12.39
N SER A 54 2.05 0.24 -12.79
CA SER A 54 0.94 -0.48 -12.18
C SER A 54 1.32 -1.92 -11.87
N PHE A 55 0.78 -2.45 -10.78
CA PHE A 55 0.85 -3.85 -10.41
C PHE A 55 -0.52 -4.52 -10.56
N GLN A 56 -0.55 -5.84 -10.78
CA GLN A 56 -1.82 -6.57 -10.79
C GLN A 56 -2.27 -6.86 -9.36
N LEU A 57 -3.55 -6.64 -9.06
CA LEU A 57 -4.12 -6.98 -7.76
C LEU A 57 -4.00 -8.48 -7.45
N ALA A 58 -3.94 -9.32 -8.48
CA ALA A 58 -3.74 -10.76 -8.37
C ALA A 58 -2.31 -11.15 -7.92
N ASP A 59 -1.34 -10.25 -8.02
CA ASP A 59 0.05 -10.49 -7.58
C ASP A 59 0.24 -10.20 -6.07
N LEU A 60 -0.82 -9.73 -5.39
CA LEU A 60 -0.78 -9.49 -3.95
C LEU A 60 -0.88 -10.80 -3.17
N ASP A 61 0.10 -11.03 -2.29
CA ASP A 61 0.15 -12.20 -1.42
C ASP A 61 -0.21 -11.80 0.02
N ALA A 62 -1.49 -11.99 0.37
CA ALA A 62 -1.97 -11.69 1.73
C ALA A 62 -1.36 -12.60 2.81
N GLU A 63 -1.00 -13.84 2.47
CA GLU A 63 -0.40 -14.79 3.42
C GLU A 63 1.03 -14.38 3.79
N MET A 64 1.77 -13.85 2.81
CA MET A 64 3.09 -13.26 3.03
C MET A 64 3.02 -11.93 3.80
N LEU A 65 2.06 -11.07 3.49
CA LEU A 65 1.94 -9.74 4.11
C LEU A 65 1.47 -9.76 5.56
N ALA A 66 0.54 -10.65 5.91
CA ALA A 66 -0.04 -10.70 7.26
C ALA A 66 1.02 -10.77 8.38
N PRO A 67 2.03 -11.69 8.35
CA PRO A 67 3.06 -11.74 9.38
C PRO A 67 3.99 -10.52 9.36
N LEU A 68 4.27 -9.92 8.20
CA LEU A 68 5.08 -8.71 8.09
C LEU A 68 4.40 -7.52 8.76
N ILE A 69 3.11 -7.33 8.49
CA ILE A 69 2.30 -6.29 9.12
C ILE A 69 2.25 -6.52 10.63
N ALA A 70 1.91 -7.74 11.08
CA ALA A 70 1.81 -8.06 12.49
C ALA A 70 3.13 -7.87 13.27
N GLY A 71 4.28 -8.15 12.64
CA GLY A 71 5.61 -8.00 13.22
C GLY A 71 6.24 -6.61 13.05
N ALA A 72 5.54 -5.66 12.44
CA ALA A 72 6.13 -4.37 12.08
C ALA A 72 6.68 -3.56 13.27
N PRO A 73 5.98 -3.45 14.42
CA PRO A 73 6.51 -2.74 15.58
C PRO A 73 7.84 -3.32 16.08
N GLN A 74 7.96 -4.64 16.10
CA GLN A 74 9.16 -5.35 16.55
C GLN A 74 10.32 -5.14 15.56
N THR A 75 10.06 -5.28 14.26
CA THR A 75 11.06 -5.02 13.20
C THR A 75 11.59 -3.59 13.26
N LEU A 76 10.72 -2.62 13.58
CA LEU A 76 11.05 -1.19 13.59
C LEU A 76 11.57 -0.70 14.95
N GLY A 77 11.63 -1.56 15.96
CA GLY A 77 12.03 -1.15 17.31
C GLY A 77 11.11 -0.10 17.92
N VAL A 78 9.81 -0.15 17.60
CA VAL A 78 8.79 0.75 18.15
C VAL A 78 8.12 0.06 19.35
N PRO A 79 8.58 0.31 20.59
CA PRO A 79 8.01 -0.31 21.78
C PRO A 79 6.56 0.15 21.95
N ASP A 80 5.70 -0.78 22.39
CA ASP A 80 4.25 -0.56 22.51
C ASP A 80 3.60 -0.02 21.23
N GLY A 81 4.25 -0.25 20.09
CA GLY A 81 3.77 0.16 18.78
C GLY A 81 2.74 -0.78 18.20
N ALA A 82 1.97 -0.26 17.24
CA ALA A 82 1.05 -1.02 16.43
C ALA A 82 1.29 -0.69 14.94
N PRO A 83 0.93 -1.62 14.03
CA PRO A 83 0.90 -1.31 12.61
C PRO A 83 -0.09 -0.17 12.35
N SER A 84 0.34 0.85 11.61
CA SER A 84 -0.48 2.05 11.37
C SER A 84 -1.11 2.06 9.98
N HIS A 85 -0.37 1.61 8.97
CA HIS A 85 -0.86 1.40 7.61
C HIS A 85 0.16 0.64 6.76
N ILE A 86 -0.27 0.20 5.59
CA ILE A 86 0.57 -0.30 4.51
C ILE A 86 0.30 0.54 3.26
N ILE A 87 1.37 0.86 2.54
CA ILE A 87 1.33 1.41 1.19
C ILE A 87 1.88 0.35 0.23
N ILE A 88 1.16 0.13 -0.86
CA ILE A 88 1.54 -0.76 -1.94
C ILE A 88 1.72 0.10 -3.18
N ASP A 89 2.90 0.07 -3.77
CA ASP A 89 3.25 0.79 -5.01
C ASP A 89 3.80 -0.22 -6.03
N ALA A 90 3.75 0.11 -7.31
CA ALA A 90 4.42 -0.67 -8.35
C ALA A 90 5.91 -0.33 -8.41
N ASP A 91 6.76 -1.33 -8.61
CA ASP A 91 8.14 -1.10 -9.06
C ASP A 91 8.24 -0.95 -10.59
N ASP A 92 9.44 -0.61 -11.07
CA ASP A 92 9.73 -0.45 -12.51
C ASP A 92 9.45 -1.72 -13.34
N ALA A 93 9.33 -2.90 -12.70
CA ALA A 93 8.99 -4.16 -13.33
C ALA A 93 7.48 -4.48 -13.29
N GLY A 94 6.67 -3.60 -12.71
CA GLY A 94 5.23 -3.79 -12.52
C GLY A 94 4.88 -4.76 -11.40
N MET A 95 5.82 -5.04 -10.48
CA MET A 95 5.58 -5.89 -9.32
C MET A 95 5.25 -5.04 -8.09
N PRO A 96 4.43 -5.56 -7.15
CA PRO A 96 4.10 -4.81 -5.95
C PRO A 96 5.31 -4.71 -5.00
N THR A 97 5.51 -3.51 -4.47
CA THR A 97 6.39 -3.23 -3.33
C THR A 97 5.54 -2.78 -2.16
N TYR A 98 5.98 -3.12 -0.95
CA TYR A 98 5.15 -2.97 0.26
C TYR A 98 5.89 -2.17 1.31
N SER A 99 5.43 -0.95 1.56
CA SER A 99 5.90 -0.12 2.67
C SER A 99 4.98 -0.31 3.87
N VAL A 100 5.48 -0.96 4.91
CA VAL A 100 4.73 -1.31 6.13
C VAL A 100 5.13 -0.37 7.27
N TYR A 101 4.16 0.34 7.82
CA TYR A 101 4.38 1.36 8.84
C TYR A 101 3.93 0.88 10.23
N ALA A 102 4.68 1.28 11.25
CA ALA A 102 4.27 1.16 12.64
C ALA A 102 4.55 2.45 13.42
N SER A 103 3.73 2.70 14.43
CA SER A 103 3.88 3.86 15.31
C SER A 103 3.33 3.57 16.71
N ASN A 104 3.67 4.43 17.67
CA ASN A 104 3.10 4.43 19.02
C ASN A 104 2.60 5.83 19.44
N ASP A 105 1.95 5.89 20.60
CA ASP A 105 1.35 7.12 21.14
C ASP A 105 2.36 8.19 21.54
N VAL A 106 3.64 7.82 21.71
CA VAL A 106 4.74 8.75 22.03
C VAL A 106 5.48 9.23 20.77
N HIS A 107 4.84 9.13 19.61
CA HIS A 107 5.32 9.63 18.31
C HIS A 107 6.62 8.96 17.82
N GLN A 108 6.95 7.76 18.30
CA GLN A 108 7.94 6.92 17.65
C GLN A 108 7.27 6.21 16.49
N SER A 109 7.91 6.25 15.32
CA SER A 109 7.37 5.65 14.11
C SER A 109 8.49 5.26 13.15
N GLY A 110 8.18 4.30 12.29
CA GLY A 110 9.05 3.91 11.20
C GLY A 110 8.27 3.17 10.12
N TYR A 111 9.00 2.76 9.09
CA TYR A 111 8.51 1.83 8.10
C TYR A 111 9.65 0.98 7.58
N PHE A 112 9.32 -0.19 7.07
CA PHE A 112 10.21 -0.96 6.22
C PHE A 112 9.53 -1.24 4.90
N GLU A 113 10.33 -1.39 3.86
CA GLU A 113 9.86 -1.79 2.55
C GLU A 113 10.34 -3.19 2.23
N VAL A 114 9.46 -3.99 1.66
CA VAL A 114 9.80 -5.28 1.08
C VAL A 114 9.34 -5.36 -0.38
N ASN A 115 10.00 -6.18 -1.18
CA ASN A 115 9.55 -6.48 -2.54
C ASN A 115 8.42 -7.52 -2.55
N HIS A 116 7.95 -7.87 -3.75
CA HIS A 116 6.89 -8.87 -3.99
C HIS A 116 7.20 -10.28 -3.42
N ARG A 117 8.45 -10.55 -3.02
CA ARG A 117 8.90 -11.83 -2.43
C ARG A 117 9.09 -11.76 -0.92
N GLY A 118 8.80 -10.62 -0.29
CA GLY A 118 9.01 -10.39 1.13
C GLY A 118 10.46 -10.07 1.51
N GLU A 119 11.35 -9.82 0.55
CA GLU A 119 12.74 -9.46 0.82
C GLU A 119 12.84 -7.96 1.18
N THR A 120 13.49 -7.64 2.30
CA THR A 120 13.65 -6.26 2.76
C THR A 120 14.51 -5.44 1.80
N LEU A 121 13.95 -4.33 1.32
CA LEU A 121 14.62 -3.34 0.49
C LEU A 121 15.19 -2.19 1.32
N ARG A 122 14.41 -1.69 2.29
CA ARG A 122 14.80 -0.57 3.16
C ARG A 122 14.10 -0.62 4.52
N ILE A 123 14.71 0.01 5.52
CA ILE A 123 14.15 0.23 6.86
C ILE A 123 14.41 1.70 7.26
N TYR A 124 13.41 2.35 7.84
CA TYR A 124 13.49 3.73 8.32
C TYR A 124 12.77 3.90 9.68
N PRO A 125 13.33 4.67 10.64
CA PRO A 125 14.70 5.18 10.63
C PRO A 125 15.71 4.03 10.57
N ALA A 126 16.89 4.28 10.01
CA ALA A 126 17.97 3.31 10.08
C ALA A 126 18.36 3.13 11.56
N GLY A 127 18.40 1.87 12.03
CA GLY A 127 18.84 1.52 13.38
C GLY A 127 20.32 1.76 13.63
#